data_AF-A0AAD9P5N0-F1
#
_entry.id   AF-A0AAD9P5N0-F1
#
_cell.length_a   1.000
_cell.length_b   1.000
_cell.length_c   1.000
_cell.angle_alpha   90.00
_cell.angle_beta   90.00
_cell.angle_gamma   90.00
#
_symmetry.space_group_name_H-M   'P 1'
#
loop_
_entity.id
_entity.type
_entity.pdbx_description
1 polymer ?
#
loop_
_entity_poly.entity_id
_entity_poly.type
_entity_poly.pdbx_seq_one_letter_code
_entity_poly.pdbx_strand_id
1 'polypeptide(L)'
;MAVGAIADRILGVGMEQLAFSYQDHTIFKEMCHSGHTCVTPGLYAMVGAAAALGGVTKMTVSLVVIMFELTGGLQYIVPLMAAVMTSKWVADAFGKEGIYDAHIHLNGYPFLDSKEEFIHTTIAADVMRPRRGDPPLCVVTVDSMTVDEIEHILQTTDHNGFPVIVSEESQCLVGFVLRRDVHLAITNGRKNQEGIVSNSIVYFTNEVPVSRVVTPEALKLKRIVDMVGDTVLQKLLNILCAYFLLSNLLIIIIYILLSTTSNAVHSALHRL
;
A
#
# COMPACT_ATOMS: atom_id res chain seq x y z
N MET A 1 7.21 22.23 -2.59
CA MET A 1 6.23 23.02 -1.79
C MET A 1 6.54 24.50 -1.83
N ALA A 2 7.65 24.97 -1.23
CA ALA A 2 7.95 26.41 -1.11
C ALA A 2 7.96 27.16 -2.45
N VAL A 3 8.54 26.56 -3.51
CA VAL A 3 8.58 27.16 -4.86
C VAL A 3 7.16 27.42 -5.40
N GLY A 4 6.26 26.45 -5.30
CA GLY A 4 4.86 26.60 -5.72
C GLY A 4 4.10 27.62 -4.86
N ALA A 5 4.37 27.64 -3.55
CA ALA A 5 3.76 28.62 -2.65
C ALA A 5 4.16 30.06 -2.99
N ILE A 6 5.45 30.29 -3.30
CA ILE A 6 5.97 31.60 -3.66
C ILE A 6 5.41 32.05 -5.01
N ALA A 7 5.42 31.17 -6.02
CA ALA A 7 4.89 31.46 -7.34
C ALA A 7 3.42 31.88 -7.27
N ASP A 8 2.57 31.10 -6.57
CA ASP A 8 1.16 31.42 -6.49
C ASP A 8 0.87 32.59 -5.53
N ARG A 9 1.74 32.87 -4.56
CA ARG A 9 1.63 34.08 -3.76
C ARG A 9 1.89 35.33 -4.60
N ILE A 10 2.85 35.29 -5.52
CA ILE A 10 3.09 36.37 -6.48
C ILE A 10 1.88 36.54 -7.40
N LEU A 11 1.31 35.44 -7.90
CA LEU A 11 0.09 35.47 -8.70
C LEU A 11 -1.10 36.03 -7.90
N GLY A 12 -1.26 35.67 -6.63
CA GLY A 12 -2.32 36.16 -5.76
C GLY A 12 -2.23 37.67 -5.50
N VAL A 13 -1.03 38.18 -5.22
CA VAL A 13 -0.78 39.62 -5.09
C VAL A 13 -1.02 40.36 -6.42
N GLY A 14 -0.59 39.77 -7.54
CA GLY A 14 -0.87 40.31 -8.87
C GLY A 14 -2.37 40.38 -9.17
N MET A 15 -3.12 39.34 -8.80
CA MET A 15 -4.58 39.28 -8.99
C MET A 15 -5.30 40.31 -8.12
N GLU A 16 -4.82 40.55 -6.89
CA GLU A 16 -5.33 41.61 -6.02
C GLU A 16 -5.12 43.00 -6.64
N GLN A 17 -3.93 43.28 -7.17
CA GLN A 17 -3.64 44.55 -7.86
C GLN A 17 -4.46 44.70 -9.15
N LEU A 18 -4.65 43.62 -9.90
CA LEU A 18 -5.46 43.62 -11.12
C LEU A 18 -6.93 43.90 -10.80
N ALA A 19 -7.47 43.28 -9.76
CA ALA A 19 -8.84 43.52 -9.30
C ALA A 19 -9.05 44.96 -8.83
N PHE A 20 -8.05 45.57 -8.19
CA PHE A 20 -8.08 46.98 -7.82
C PHE A 20 -8.01 47.91 -9.05
N SER A 21 -7.19 47.57 -10.04
CA SER A 21 -7.02 48.38 -11.25
C SER A 21 -8.21 48.33 -12.22
N TYR A 22 -8.97 47.22 -12.24
CA TYR A 22 -10.10 46.99 -13.16
C TYR A 22 -11.43 46.83 -12.42
N GLN A 23 -11.68 47.71 -11.45
CA GLN A 23 -12.84 47.66 -10.56
C GLN A 23 -14.20 47.83 -11.30
N ASP A 24 -14.19 48.40 -12.51
CA ASP A 24 -15.39 48.64 -13.33
C ASP A 24 -15.78 47.47 -14.26
N HIS A 25 -14.96 46.42 -14.37
CA HIS A 25 -15.34 45.24 -15.15
C HIS A 25 -16.40 44.41 -14.42
N THR A 26 -17.45 44.02 -15.16
CA THR A 26 -18.61 43.27 -14.66
C THR A 26 -18.24 42.02 -13.84
N ILE A 27 -17.15 41.33 -14.23
CA ILE A 27 -16.61 40.13 -13.56
C ILE A 27 -16.15 40.43 -12.13
N PHE A 28 -15.44 41.54 -11.91
CA PHE A 28 -14.92 41.90 -10.58
C PHE A 28 -16.00 42.56 -9.70
N LYS A 29 -16.95 43.25 -10.32
CA LYS A 29 -18.07 43.88 -9.63
C LYS A 29 -19.06 42.87 -9.04
N GLU A 30 -19.27 41.72 -9.68
CA GLU A 30 -20.13 40.65 -9.15
C GLU A 30 -19.44 39.80 -8.08
N MET A 31 -18.14 39.51 -8.24
CA MET A 31 -17.38 38.67 -7.30
C MET A 31 -16.94 39.39 -6.03
N CYS A 32 -16.69 40.70 -6.10
CA CYS A 32 -16.27 41.50 -4.95
C CYS A 32 -17.46 42.28 -4.37
N HIS A 33 -18.21 41.67 -3.45
CA HIS A 33 -19.24 42.39 -2.69
C HIS A 33 -18.60 43.36 -1.68
N SER A 34 -19.19 44.55 -1.56
CA SER A 34 -18.77 45.63 -0.67
C SER A 34 -18.71 45.16 0.80
N GLY A 35 -17.52 44.83 1.31
CA GLY A 35 -17.29 44.52 2.72
C GLY A 35 -16.40 43.31 3.04
N HIS A 36 -16.03 42.48 2.06
CA HIS A 36 -15.13 41.33 2.27
C HIS A 36 -13.90 41.37 1.36
N THR A 37 -12.75 40.87 1.84
CA THR A 37 -11.54 40.70 1.04
C THR A 37 -11.82 39.70 -0.09
N CYS A 38 -11.97 40.23 -1.30
CA CYS A 38 -12.36 39.46 -2.49
C CYS A 38 -11.26 38.47 -2.94
N VAL A 39 -9.99 38.84 -2.77
CA VAL A 39 -8.83 38.03 -3.12
C VAL A 39 -7.92 37.95 -1.90
N THR A 40 -7.65 36.72 -1.44
CA THR A 40 -6.71 36.48 -0.33
C THR A 40 -5.46 35.82 -0.89
N PRO A 41 -4.31 36.52 -0.99
CA PRO A 41 -3.08 35.96 -1.53
C PRO A 41 -2.59 34.70 -0.80
N GLY A 42 -2.96 34.55 0.48
CA GLY A 42 -2.67 33.35 1.27
C GLY A 42 -3.33 32.08 0.72
N LEU A 43 -4.55 32.18 0.18
CA LEU A 43 -5.24 31.02 -0.40
C LEU A 43 -4.54 30.55 -1.68
N TYR A 44 -4.14 31.49 -2.54
CA TYR A 44 -3.37 31.19 -3.74
C TYR A 44 -2.05 30.51 -3.38
N ALA A 45 -1.32 31.03 -2.40
CA ALA A 45 -0.08 30.41 -1.92
C ALA A 45 -0.29 28.94 -1.45
N MET A 46 -1.40 28.64 -0.78
CA MET A 46 -1.72 27.26 -0.36
C MET A 46 -2.04 26.36 -1.57
N VAL A 47 -2.83 26.86 -2.53
CA VAL A 47 -3.17 26.13 -3.76
C VAL A 47 -1.92 25.78 -4.56
N GLY A 48 -1.00 26.73 -4.76
CA GLY A 48 0.25 26.50 -5.47
C GLY A 48 1.20 25.56 -4.75
N ALA A 49 1.27 25.64 -3.42
CA ALA A 49 2.04 24.71 -2.61
C ALA A 49 1.55 23.27 -2.80
N ALA A 50 0.23 23.08 -2.77
CA ALA A 50 -0.44 21.81 -2.94
C ALA A 50 -0.31 21.27 -4.38
N ALA A 51 -0.54 22.11 -5.38
CA ALA A 51 -0.43 21.74 -6.80
C ALA A 51 1.00 21.32 -7.14
N ALA A 52 2.01 22.11 -6.77
CA ALA A 52 3.41 21.77 -7.02
C ALA A 52 3.83 20.46 -6.33
N LEU A 53 3.36 20.23 -5.10
CA LEU A 53 3.66 18.99 -4.39
C LEU A 53 2.93 17.79 -5.02
N GLY A 54 1.64 17.93 -5.34
CA GLY A 54 0.84 16.88 -5.98
C GLY A 54 1.33 16.50 -7.37
N GLY A 55 1.86 17.45 -8.14
CA GLY A 55 2.49 17.19 -9.43
C GLY A 55 3.81 16.42 -9.31
N VAL A 56 4.64 16.73 -8.31
CA VAL A 56 5.96 16.07 -8.11
C VAL A 56 5.84 14.68 -7.48
N THR A 57 4.98 14.53 -6.47
CA THR A 57 4.84 13.27 -5.73
C THR A 57 3.78 12.35 -6.31
N LYS A 58 2.88 12.86 -7.17
CA LYS A 58 1.72 12.15 -7.73
C LYS A 58 0.75 11.62 -6.67
N MET A 59 0.88 12.04 -5.41
CA MET A 59 -0.03 11.74 -4.32
C MET A 59 -1.09 12.85 -4.24
N THR A 60 -2.26 12.62 -4.83
CA THR A 60 -3.30 13.65 -4.92
C THR A 60 -4.30 13.63 -3.78
N VAL A 61 -4.75 12.45 -3.35
CA VAL A 61 -5.82 12.32 -2.34
C VAL A 61 -5.35 12.70 -0.95
N SER A 62 -4.29 12.05 -0.44
CA SER A 62 -3.79 12.29 0.92
C SER A 62 -3.34 13.73 1.13
N LEU A 63 -2.76 14.34 0.10
CA LEU A 63 -2.29 15.72 0.12
C LEU A 63 -3.43 16.73 0.24
N VAL A 64 -4.52 16.53 -0.52
CA VAL A 64 -5.72 17.38 -0.42
C VAL A 64 -6.33 17.26 0.97
N VAL A 65 -6.41 16.06 1.55
CA VAL A 65 -6.95 15.84 2.90
C VAL A 65 -6.11 16.55 3.95
N ILE A 66 -4.77 16.41 3.90
CA ILE A 66 -3.86 17.11 4.83
C ILE A 66 -4.04 18.63 4.73
N MET A 67 -4.10 19.18 3.51
CA MET A 67 -4.30 20.62 3.31
C MET A 67 -5.67 21.08 3.79
N PHE A 68 -6.71 20.27 3.63
CA PHE A 68 -8.04 20.51 4.17
C PHE A 68 -8.01 20.56 5.71
N GLU A 69 -7.43 19.56 6.37
CA GLU A 69 -7.32 19.50 7.82
C GLU A 69 -6.56 20.70 8.38
N LEU A 70 -5.48 21.12 7.72
CA LEU A 70 -4.69 22.29 8.11
C LEU A 70 -5.43 23.62 7.91
N THR A 71 -6.31 23.72 6.90
CA THR A 71 -7.02 24.97 6.58
C THR A 71 -8.33 25.11 7.36
N GLY A 72 -8.91 24.01 7.85
CA GLY A 72 -10.08 24.03 8.74
C GLY A 72 -11.39 24.50 8.10
N GLY A 73 -11.47 24.58 6.77
CA GLY A 73 -12.64 25.10 6.04
C GLY A 73 -12.92 24.33 4.74
N LEU A 74 -14.18 23.88 4.57
CA LEU A 74 -14.62 23.07 3.42
C LEU A 74 -14.85 23.88 2.13
N GLN A 75 -14.99 25.20 2.24
CA GLN A 75 -15.44 26.03 1.11
C GLN A 75 -14.42 26.10 -0.05
N TYR A 76 -13.14 25.84 0.23
CA TYR A 76 -12.05 25.95 -0.76
C TYR A 76 -11.51 24.59 -1.24
N ILE A 77 -12.18 23.49 -0.88
CA ILE A 77 -11.69 22.15 -1.24
C ILE A 77 -11.84 21.89 -2.75
N VAL A 78 -12.96 22.28 -3.35
CA VAL A 78 -13.23 22.05 -4.78
C VAL A 78 -12.18 22.70 -5.70
N PRO A 79 -11.86 24.01 -5.56
CA PRO A 79 -10.83 24.63 -6.40
C PRO A 79 -9.41 24.07 -6.13
N LEU A 80 -9.09 23.73 -4.88
CA LEU A 80 -7.81 23.10 -4.53
C LEU A 80 -7.64 21.75 -5.24
N MET A 81 -8.69 20.94 -5.24
CA MET A 81 -8.69 19.63 -5.90
C MET A 81 -8.56 19.75 -7.41
N ALA A 82 -9.28 20.70 -8.02
CA ALA A 82 -9.16 20.97 -9.44
C ALA A 82 -7.72 21.34 -9.82
N ALA A 83 -7.07 22.22 -9.04
CA ALA A 83 -5.68 22.62 -9.27
C ALA A 83 -4.68 21.46 -9.09
N VAL A 84 -4.87 20.61 -8.08
CA VAL A 84 -4.01 19.44 -7.86
C VAL A 84 -4.20 18.40 -8.97
N MET A 85 -5.44 18.16 -9.42
CA MET A 85 -5.74 17.23 -10.52
C MET A 85 -5.16 17.70 -11.85
N THR A 86 -5.30 18.99 -12.18
CA THR A 86 -4.70 19.55 -13.41
C THR A 86 -3.19 19.48 -13.36
N SER A 87 -2.57 19.82 -12.22
CA SER A 87 -1.13 19.68 -12.03
C SER A 87 -0.67 18.22 -12.20
N LYS A 88 -1.43 17.27 -11.65
CA LYS A 88 -1.15 15.84 -11.81
C LYS A 88 -1.23 15.41 -13.27
N TRP A 89 -2.27 15.81 -14.01
CA TRP A 89 -2.42 15.49 -15.44
C TRP A 89 -1.30 16.06 -16.29
N VAL A 90 -0.94 17.33 -16.05
CA VAL A 90 0.20 17.96 -16.73
C VAL A 90 1.48 17.18 -16.42
N ALA A 91 1.71 16.84 -15.15
CA ALA A 91 2.86 16.05 -14.77
C ALA A 91 2.83 14.64 -15.40
N ASP A 92 1.66 13.98 -15.46
CA ASP A 92 1.48 12.64 -16.04
C ASP A 92 1.77 12.65 -17.55
N ALA A 93 1.54 13.78 -18.23
CA ALA A 93 1.89 13.98 -19.63
C ALA A 93 3.41 14.07 -19.86
N PHE A 94 4.17 14.65 -18.92
CA PHE A 94 5.63 14.71 -19.00
C PHE A 94 6.32 13.40 -18.55
N GLY A 95 5.72 12.70 -17.58
CA GLY A 95 6.26 11.46 -17.04
C GLY A 95 5.27 10.76 -16.13
N LYS A 96 5.18 9.43 -16.27
CA LYS A 96 4.25 8.59 -15.51
C LYS A 96 4.68 8.38 -14.06
N GLU A 97 5.97 8.45 -13.77
CA GLU A 97 6.54 8.18 -12.45
C GLU A 97 6.58 9.43 -11.56
N GLY A 98 6.27 9.26 -10.28
CA GLY A 98 6.54 10.29 -9.27
C GLY A 98 8.01 10.30 -8.84
N ILE A 99 8.44 11.35 -8.12
CA ILE A 99 9.82 11.45 -7.63
C ILE A 99 10.23 10.26 -6.75
N TYR A 100 9.30 9.73 -5.95
CA TYR A 100 9.58 8.61 -5.06
C TYR A 100 9.73 7.30 -5.83
N ASP A 101 8.89 7.07 -6.84
CA ASP A 101 8.98 5.90 -7.71
C ASP A 101 10.30 5.94 -8.49
N ALA A 102 10.66 7.09 -9.05
CA ALA A 102 11.94 7.28 -9.73
C ALA A 102 13.13 7.00 -8.80
N HIS A 103 13.07 7.45 -7.54
CA HIS A 103 14.12 7.19 -6.57
C HIS A 103 14.24 5.69 -6.20
N ILE A 104 13.12 4.97 -6.12
CA ILE A 104 13.12 3.52 -5.89
C ILE A 104 13.81 2.79 -7.06
N HIS A 105 13.47 3.16 -8.29
CA HIS A 105 14.07 2.59 -9.49
C HIS A 105 15.57 2.90 -9.61
N LEU A 106 15.97 4.14 -9.30
CA LEU A 106 17.38 4.55 -9.32
C LEU A 106 18.24 3.79 -8.31
N ASN A 107 17.68 3.43 -7.15
CA ASN A 107 18.38 2.63 -6.15
C ASN A 107 18.35 1.12 -6.43
N GLY A 108 17.61 0.68 -7.47
CA GLY A 108 17.51 -0.73 -7.83
C GLY A 108 16.78 -1.58 -6.79
N TYR A 109 15.89 -0.98 -5.99
CA TYR A 109 15.09 -1.76 -5.04
C TYR A 109 14.04 -2.60 -5.78
N PRO A 110 13.85 -3.88 -5.41
CA PRO A 110 12.83 -4.74 -6.01
C PRO A 110 11.45 -4.32 -5.48
N PHE A 111 10.84 -3.33 -6.13
CA PHE A 111 9.48 -2.88 -5.85
C PHE A 111 8.52 -3.44 -6.91
N LEU A 112 7.45 -4.08 -6.45
CA LEU A 112 6.40 -4.62 -7.33
C LEU A 112 5.23 -3.64 -7.33
N ASP A 113 5.07 -2.86 -8.39
CA ASP A 113 3.94 -1.95 -8.51
C ASP A 113 2.66 -2.73 -8.86
N SER A 114 1.61 -2.53 -8.06
CA SER A 114 0.27 -3.07 -8.30
C SER A 114 -0.44 -2.43 -9.50
N LYS A 115 0.05 -1.28 -9.98
CA LYS A 115 -0.56 -0.51 -11.08
C LYS A 115 0.03 -0.85 -12.44
N GLU A 116 1.15 -1.58 -12.48
CA GLU A 116 1.74 -2.01 -13.74
C GLU A 116 0.98 -3.21 -14.29
N GLU A 117 0.30 -2.97 -15.40
CA GLU A 117 -0.33 -4.03 -16.17
C GLU A 117 0.77 -4.73 -16.98
N PHE A 118 1.31 -5.82 -16.43
CA PHE A 118 2.29 -6.62 -17.15
C PHE A 118 1.64 -7.21 -18.39
N ILE A 119 2.04 -6.74 -19.58
CA ILE A 119 1.63 -7.28 -20.89
C ILE A 119 2.18 -8.71 -21.08
N HIS A 120 3.02 -9.18 -20.16
CA HIS A 120 3.67 -10.48 -20.23
C HIS A 120 2.77 -11.61 -19.76
N THR A 121 2.61 -12.62 -20.64
CA THR A 121 1.93 -13.89 -20.39
C THR A 121 2.79 -14.84 -19.55
N THR A 122 3.56 -14.32 -18.59
CA THR A 122 4.42 -15.15 -17.75
C THR A 122 3.56 -15.90 -16.75
N ILE A 123 3.71 -17.21 -16.73
CA ILE A 123 2.97 -18.10 -15.82
C ILE A 123 3.77 -18.17 -14.52
N ALA A 124 3.11 -18.40 -13.38
CA ALA A 124 3.81 -18.63 -12.10
C ALA A 124 4.87 -19.76 -12.21
N ALA A 125 4.65 -20.72 -13.11
CA ALA A 125 5.58 -21.80 -13.43
C ALA A 125 6.93 -21.33 -13.98
N ASP A 126 6.99 -20.15 -14.62
CA ASP A 126 8.23 -19.63 -15.21
C ASP A 126 9.15 -19.01 -14.15
N VAL A 127 8.58 -18.50 -13.05
CA VAL A 127 9.30 -17.80 -11.98
C VAL A 127 9.58 -18.71 -10.78
N MET A 128 8.74 -19.73 -10.56
CA MET A 128 8.90 -20.64 -9.42
C MET A 128 10.24 -21.40 -9.44
N ARG A 129 10.73 -21.70 -8.25
CA ARG A 129 11.88 -22.58 -7.99
C ARG A 129 11.40 -23.78 -7.18
N PRO A 130 11.96 -24.99 -7.37
CA PRO A 130 13.08 -25.32 -8.27
C PRO A 130 12.67 -25.47 -9.75
N ARG A 131 13.56 -25.09 -10.67
CA ARG A 131 13.42 -25.33 -12.11
C ARG A 131 14.02 -26.69 -12.49
N ARG A 132 13.76 -27.15 -13.72
CA ARG A 132 14.40 -28.36 -14.28
C ARG A 132 15.93 -28.20 -14.24
N GLY A 133 16.58 -28.97 -13.37
CA GLY A 133 18.04 -28.95 -13.17
C GLY A 133 18.51 -28.28 -11.87
N ASP A 134 17.63 -27.63 -11.11
CA ASP A 134 17.93 -27.16 -9.76
C ASP A 134 17.85 -28.32 -8.74
N PRO A 135 18.50 -28.19 -7.57
CA PRO A 135 18.30 -29.13 -6.46
C PRO A 135 16.83 -29.16 -6.03
N PRO A 136 16.37 -30.29 -5.45
CA PRO A 136 14.99 -30.42 -4.98
C PRO A 136 14.66 -29.36 -3.93
N LEU A 137 13.38 -28.97 -3.88
CA LEU A 137 12.89 -28.02 -2.88
C LEU A 137 13.10 -28.61 -1.48
N CYS A 138 13.68 -27.82 -0.59
CA CYS A 138 13.77 -28.21 0.81
C CYS A 138 12.38 -28.09 1.46
N VAL A 139 11.85 -29.22 1.91
CA VAL A 139 10.50 -29.35 2.48
C VAL A 139 10.58 -29.95 3.88
N VAL A 140 9.58 -29.64 4.71
CA VAL A 140 9.45 -30.20 6.06
C VAL A 140 8.15 -31.00 6.13
N THR A 141 8.18 -32.19 6.71
CA THR A 141 6.99 -33.05 6.85
C THR A 141 6.23 -32.77 8.14
N VAL A 142 4.95 -33.13 8.19
CA VAL A 142 4.11 -32.88 9.36
C VAL A 142 4.51 -33.71 10.58
N ASP A 143 4.96 -34.96 10.40
CA ASP A 143 5.11 -35.92 11.49
C ASP A 143 6.26 -36.94 11.34
N SER A 144 7.12 -36.81 10.32
CA SER A 144 8.19 -37.80 10.08
C SER A 144 9.59 -37.31 10.42
N MET A 145 9.81 -36.00 10.57
CA MET A 145 11.13 -35.42 10.80
C MET A 145 11.52 -35.34 12.27
N THR A 146 12.81 -35.58 12.54
CA THR A 146 13.42 -35.41 13.86
C THR A 146 13.95 -33.99 14.07
N VAL A 147 14.21 -33.62 15.33
CA VAL A 147 14.83 -32.33 15.68
C VAL A 147 16.20 -32.18 15.01
N ASP A 148 17.00 -33.25 14.96
CA ASP A 148 18.34 -33.23 14.35
C ASP A 148 18.28 -32.95 12.84
N GLU A 149 17.35 -33.59 12.13
CA GLU A 149 17.14 -33.37 10.70
C GLU A 149 16.71 -31.94 10.41
N ILE A 150 15.82 -31.37 11.23
CA ILE A 150 15.40 -29.97 11.09
C ILE A 150 16.56 -29.02 11.41
N GLU A 151 17.34 -29.26 12.46
CA GLU A 151 18.53 -28.48 12.77
C GLU A 151 19.57 -28.57 11.64
N HIS A 152 19.72 -29.74 11.02
CA HIS A 152 20.59 -29.94 9.86
C HIS A 152 20.10 -29.14 8.64
N ILE A 153 18.79 -29.16 8.35
CA ILE A 153 18.19 -28.34 7.29
C ILE A 153 18.44 -26.85 7.55
N LEU A 154 18.25 -26.41 8.79
CA LEU A 154 18.56 -25.04 9.18
C LEU A 154 20.04 -24.75 8.93
N GLN A 155 20.97 -25.61 9.32
CA GLN A 155 22.41 -25.35 9.12
C GLN A 155 22.87 -25.40 7.65
N THR A 156 22.28 -26.28 6.84
CA THR A 156 22.70 -26.54 5.46
C THR A 156 22.05 -25.58 4.45
N THR A 157 20.90 -24.99 4.77
CA THR A 157 20.15 -24.11 3.85
C THR A 157 20.11 -22.66 4.33
N ASP A 158 20.15 -21.71 3.39
CA ASP A 158 20.02 -20.27 3.64
C ASP A 158 18.59 -19.73 3.46
N HIS A 159 17.60 -20.63 3.37
CA HIS A 159 16.20 -20.24 3.17
C HIS A 159 15.58 -19.69 4.46
N ASN A 160 14.79 -18.61 4.33
CA ASN A 160 14.12 -17.95 5.45
C ASN A 160 12.83 -18.65 5.91
N GLY A 161 12.39 -19.67 5.19
CA GLY A 161 11.25 -20.49 5.58
C GLY A 161 11.07 -21.69 4.65
N PHE A 162 10.23 -22.62 5.08
CA PHE A 162 10.07 -23.93 4.49
C PHE A 162 8.57 -24.26 4.35
N PRO A 163 8.15 -24.86 3.22
CA PRO A 163 6.80 -25.40 3.10
C PRO A 163 6.65 -26.68 3.94
N VAL A 164 5.50 -26.81 4.58
CA VAL A 164 5.13 -27.98 5.39
C VAL A 164 4.21 -28.89 4.55
N ILE A 165 4.60 -30.14 4.33
CA ILE A 165 3.87 -31.13 3.52
C ILE A 165 3.40 -32.32 4.37
N VAL A 166 2.35 -33.01 3.93
CA VAL A 166 1.81 -34.18 4.65
C VAL A 166 2.85 -35.31 4.74
N SER A 167 3.42 -35.73 3.61
CA SER A 167 4.43 -36.79 3.55
C SER A 167 5.27 -36.66 2.27
N GLU A 168 6.44 -37.29 2.21
CA GLU A 168 7.24 -37.35 0.97
C GLU A 168 6.51 -38.11 -0.15
N GLU A 169 5.70 -39.10 0.21
CA GLU A 169 4.87 -39.86 -0.75
C GLU A 169 3.68 -39.04 -1.27
N SER A 170 3.11 -38.20 -0.39
CA SER A 170 2.01 -37.30 -0.72
C SER A 170 2.41 -35.86 -0.46
N GLN A 171 2.99 -35.23 -1.49
CA GLN A 171 3.46 -33.84 -1.47
C GLN A 171 2.32 -32.80 -1.45
N CYS A 172 1.32 -33.03 -0.61
CA CYS A 172 0.23 -32.11 -0.34
C CYS A 172 0.71 -31.03 0.64
N LEU A 173 0.63 -29.76 0.23
CA LEU A 173 1.00 -28.61 1.05
C LEU A 173 -0.04 -28.38 2.17
N VAL A 174 0.44 -28.32 3.41
CA VAL A 174 -0.37 -28.05 4.60
C VAL A 174 -0.24 -26.60 5.03
N GLY A 175 0.97 -26.06 4.99
CA GLY A 175 1.27 -24.70 5.44
C GLY A 175 2.70 -24.26 5.15
N PHE A 176 3.09 -23.15 5.74
CA PHE A 176 4.43 -22.60 5.64
C PHE A 176 4.98 -22.27 7.02
N VAL A 177 6.28 -22.44 7.21
CA VAL A 177 6.95 -22.16 8.49
C VAL A 177 8.20 -21.33 8.28
N LEU A 178 8.39 -20.31 9.11
CA LEU A 178 9.54 -19.42 9.08
C LEU A 178 10.73 -20.03 9.84
N ARG A 179 11.94 -19.90 9.27
CA ARG A 179 13.20 -20.40 9.85
C ARG A 179 13.40 -19.93 11.30
N ARG A 180 13.18 -18.64 11.54
CA ARG A 180 13.31 -18.02 12.87
C ARG A 180 12.36 -18.63 13.89
N ASP A 181 11.15 -18.98 13.48
CA ASP A 181 10.11 -19.47 14.36
C ASP A 181 10.35 -20.94 14.70
N VAL A 182 10.84 -21.74 13.73
CA VAL A 182 11.33 -23.11 13.99
C VAL A 182 12.48 -23.11 14.99
N HIS A 183 13.52 -22.29 14.74
CA HIS A 183 14.70 -22.23 15.60
C HIS A 183 14.34 -21.82 17.03
N LEU A 184 13.49 -20.81 17.18
CA LEU A 184 13.00 -20.37 18.48
C LEU A 184 12.18 -21.47 19.18
N ALA A 185 11.33 -22.16 18.44
CA ALA A 185 10.47 -23.19 19.01
C ALA A 185 11.24 -24.44 19.44
N ILE A 186 12.28 -24.86 18.72
CA ILE A 186 13.20 -25.93 19.14
C ILE A 186 13.95 -25.51 20.41
N THR A 187 14.47 -24.29 20.44
CA THR A 187 15.20 -23.76 21.60
C THR A 187 14.30 -23.69 22.84
N ASN A 188 13.06 -23.25 22.67
CA ASN A 188 12.08 -23.17 23.76
C ASN A 188 11.59 -24.56 24.19
N GLY A 189 11.42 -25.50 23.26
CA GLY A 189 11.10 -26.89 23.54
C GLY A 189 12.15 -27.50 24.47
N ARG A 190 13.43 -27.45 24.07
CA ARG A 190 14.55 -27.98 24.87
C ARG A 190 14.66 -27.38 26.28
N LYS A 191 14.21 -26.13 26.47
CA LYS A 191 14.22 -25.46 27.78
C LYS A 191 13.01 -25.79 28.65
N ASN A 192 11.84 -25.98 28.04
CA ASN A 192 10.57 -26.06 28.75
C ASN A 192 10.03 -27.49 28.90
N GLN A 193 10.52 -28.46 28.12
CA GLN A 193 10.10 -29.86 28.16
C GLN A 193 11.32 -30.76 28.44
N GLU A 194 11.27 -31.47 29.56
CA GLU A 194 12.31 -32.43 29.98
C GLU A 194 12.17 -33.72 29.17
N GLY A 195 13.10 -33.99 28.25
CA GLY A 195 13.10 -35.23 27.46
C GLY A 195 13.21 -35.05 25.95
N ILE A 196 13.21 -33.80 25.45
CA ILE A 196 13.51 -33.53 24.04
C ILE A 196 15.00 -33.74 23.78
N VAL A 197 15.29 -34.67 22.89
CA VAL A 197 16.64 -34.95 22.38
C VAL A 197 16.67 -34.76 20.87
N SER A 198 17.84 -34.80 20.25
CA SER A 198 17.98 -34.62 18.79
C SER A 198 17.13 -35.63 17.99
N ASN A 199 16.92 -36.84 18.52
CA ASN A 199 16.09 -37.88 17.89
C ASN A 199 14.58 -37.73 18.16
N SER A 200 14.14 -36.69 18.87
CA SER A 200 12.72 -36.42 19.09
C SER A 200 12.03 -36.06 17.78
N ILE A 201 10.86 -36.66 17.53
CA ILE A 201 10.05 -36.37 16.36
C ILE A 201 9.34 -35.03 16.56
N VAL A 202 9.31 -34.21 15.50
CA VAL A 202 8.64 -32.92 15.48
C VAL A 202 7.30 -33.06 14.77
N TYR A 203 6.23 -32.62 15.46
CA TYR A 203 4.87 -32.63 14.92
C TYR A 203 4.40 -31.20 14.64
N PHE A 204 4.10 -30.91 13.38
CA PHE A 204 3.49 -29.64 12.96
C PHE A 204 1.94 -29.67 13.01
N THR A 205 1.36 -30.73 13.56
CA THR A 205 -0.08 -30.92 13.76
C THR A 205 -0.45 -31.09 15.24
N ASN A 206 -1.74 -30.97 15.56
CA ASN A 206 -2.26 -31.19 16.92
C ASN A 206 -2.43 -32.67 17.25
N GLU A 207 -2.64 -33.51 16.24
CA GLU A 207 -2.90 -34.94 16.43
C GLU A 207 -1.59 -35.69 16.39
N VAL A 208 -1.03 -35.95 17.58
CA VAL A 208 -0.01 -36.99 17.70
C VAL A 208 -0.76 -38.32 17.61
N PRO A 209 -0.46 -39.19 16.64
CA PRO A 209 -1.11 -40.48 16.55
C PRO A 209 -0.90 -41.24 17.87
N VAL A 210 -2.02 -41.54 18.56
CA VAL A 210 -2.12 -42.12 19.91
C VAL A 210 -1.39 -43.48 20.04
N SER A 211 -0.93 -44.06 18.93
CA SER A 211 -0.40 -45.42 18.83
C SER A 211 1.11 -45.56 19.11
N ARG A 212 1.84 -44.47 19.38
CA ARG A 212 3.27 -44.57 19.73
C ARG A 212 3.55 -43.84 21.03
N VAL A 213 3.88 -44.61 22.08
CA VAL A 213 4.72 -44.10 23.17
C VAL A 213 6.07 -43.78 22.52
N VAL A 214 6.19 -42.59 21.93
CA VAL A 214 7.47 -42.15 21.34
C VAL A 214 8.33 -41.72 22.52
N THR A 215 9.14 -42.66 23.00
CA THR A 215 10.40 -42.30 23.66
C THR A 215 11.41 -42.12 22.54
N PRO A 216 12.02 -40.93 22.35
CA PRO A 216 11.95 -39.73 23.19
C PRO A 216 10.74 -38.81 22.91
N GLU A 217 10.41 -37.95 23.89
CA GLU A 217 9.21 -37.08 23.88
C GLU A 217 9.17 -36.19 22.63
N ALA A 218 7.97 -36.08 22.04
CA ALA A 218 7.76 -35.41 20.77
C ALA A 218 7.51 -33.90 20.90
N LEU A 219 8.10 -33.09 20.03
CA LEU A 219 7.99 -31.63 20.05
C LEU A 219 6.83 -31.15 19.14
N LYS A 220 5.85 -30.45 19.71
CA LYS A 220 4.67 -29.96 18.98
C LYS A 220 4.86 -28.51 18.52
N LEU A 221 4.85 -28.29 17.21
CA LEU A 221 5.13 -27.00 16.57
C LEU A 221 3.98 -26.44 15.72
N LYS A 222 2.73 -26.90 15.88
CA LYS A 222 1.60 -26.37 15.08
C LYS A 222 1.47 -24.85 15.13
N ARG A 223 1.73 -24.22 16.28
CA ARG A 223 1.47 -22.77 16.49
C ARG A 223 2.35 -21.84 15.64
N ILE A 224 3.40 -22.37 15.02
CA ILE A 224 4.30 -21.61 14.15
C ILE A 224 4.02 -21.83 12.65
N VAL A 225 3.04 -22.69 12.32
CA VAL A 225 2.67 -22.96 10.94
C VAL A 225 1.59 -21.98 10.50
N ASP A 226 1.92 -21.18 9.49
CA ASP A 226 0.94 -20.36 8.78
C ASP A 226 0.18 -21.26 7.80
N MET A 227 -1.07 -21.56 8.15
CA MET A 227 -1.96 -22.38 7.32
C MET A 227 -2.40 -21.59 6.09
N VAL A 228 -2.45 -22.27 4.94
CA VAL A 228 -2.74 -21.66 3.63
C VAL A 228 -4.11 -20.95 3.60
N GLY A 229 -5.07 -21.35 4.44
CA GLY A 229 -6.43 -20.79 4.47
C GLY A 229 -6.56 -19.37 5.05
N ASP A 230 -5.69 -18.96 5.97
CA ASP A 230 -5.89 -17.74 6.77
C ASP A 230 -5.27 -16.48 6.12
N THR A 231 -4.30 -16.64 5.23
CA THR A 231 -3.52 -15.50 4.67
C THR A 231 -4.18 -14.82 3.47
N VAL A 232 -5.01 -15.53 2.71
CA VAL A 232 -5.62 -15.04 1.47
C VAL A 232 -6.82 -14.13 1.76
N LEU A 233 -7.68 -14.50 2.72
CA LEU A 233 -8.87 -13.72 3.05
C LEU A 233 -8.53 -12.36 3.69
N GLN A 234 -7.56 -12.34 4.62
CA GLN A 234 -7.18 -11.11 5.32
C GLN A 234 -6.52 -10.08 4.38
N LYS A 235 -5.69 -10.55 3.44
CA LYS A 235 -5.06 -9.68 2.43
C LYS A 235 -6.08 -9.15 1.41
N LEU A 236 -7.01 -10.00 0.95
CA LEU A 236 -8.11 -9.57 0.08
C LEU A 236 -8.99 -8.53 0.76
N LEU A 237 -9.30 -8.70 2.06
CA LEU A 237 -10.13 -7.76 2.81
C LEU A 237 -9.47 -6.36 2.92
N ASN A 238 -8.16 -6.31 3.17
CA ASN A 238 -7.45 -5.03 3.28
C ASN A 238 -7.34 -4.32 1.91
N ILE A 239 -7.12 -5.08 0.83
CA ILE A 239 -7.06 -4.53 -0.54
C ILE A 239 -8.45 -4.05 -0.99
N LEU A 240 -9.51 -4.82 -0.73
CA LEU A 240 -10.89 -4.42 -0.99
C LEU A 240 -11.29 -3.20 -0.17
N CYS A 241 -10.88 -3.11 1.10
CA CYS A 241 -11.16 -1.96 1.96
C CYS A 241 -10.45 -0.69 1.46
N ALA A 242 -9.17 -0.80 1.07
CA ALA A 242 -8.42 0.31 0.49
C ALA A 242 -9.01 0.76 -0.86
N TYR A 243 -9.39 -0.18 -1.73
CA TYR A 243 -10.01 0.11 -3.02
C TYR A 243 -11.42 0.72 -2.84
N PHE A 244 -12.20 0.25 -1.88
CA PHE A 244 -13.51 0.80 -1.53
C PHE A 244 -13.38 2.22 -0.96
N LEU A 245 -12.39 2.50 -0.11
CA LEU A 245 -12.12 3.86 0.38
C LEU A 245 -11.68 4.81 -0.74
N LEU A 246 -10.79 4.37 -1.64
CA LEU A 246 -10.29 5.17 -2.76
C LEU A 246 -11.35 5.44 -3.84
N SER A 247 -12.15 4.42 -4.19
CA SER A 247 -13.24 4.54 -5.18
C SER A 247 -14.39 5.39 -4.67
N ASN A 248 -14.82 5.21 -3.40
CA ASN A 248 -15.87 6.05 -2.83
C ASN A 248 -15.43 7.51 -2.70
N LEU A 249 -14.16 7.79 -2.38
CA LEU A 249 -13.69 9.17 -2.33
C LEU A 249 -13.68 9.79 -3.74
N LEU A 250 -13.20 9.07 -4.77
CA LEU A 250 -13.24 9.55 -6.15
C LEU A 250 -14.68 9.78 -6.65
N ILE A 251 -15.62 8.90 -6.28
CA ILE A 251 -17.05 9.04 -6.58
C ILE A 251 -17.65 10.25 -5.86
N ILE A 252 -17.33 10.47 -4.58
CA ILE A 252 -17.76 11.66 -3.82
C ILE A 252 -17.19 12.93 -4.48
N ILE A 253 -15.94 12.91 -4.93
CA ILE A 253 -15.28 14.02 -5.61
C ILE A 253 -15.93 14.32 -6.97
N ILE A 254 -16.22 13.27 -7.77
CA ILE A 254 -16.93 13.40 -9.06
C ILE A 254 -18.37 13.89 -8.82
N TYR A 255 -19.05 13.40 -7.79
CA TYR A 255 -20.40 13.83 -7.43
C TYR A 255 -20.43 15.29 -6.98
N ILE A 256 -19.45 15.74 -6.21
CA ILE A 256 -19.30 17.16 -5.81
C ILE A 256 -18.98 18.04 -7.03
N LEU A 257 -18.12 17.58 -7.95
CA LEU A 257 -17.82 18.28 -9.21
C LEU A 257 -19.04 18.35 -10.15
N LEU A 258 -19.84 17.30 -10.26
CA LEU A 258 -21.09 17.31 -11.04
C LEU A 258 -22.19 18.17 -10.37
N SER A 259 -22.29 18.14 -9.04
CA SER A 259 -23.28 18.94 -8.30
C SER A 259 -22.97 20.44 -8.36
N THR A 260 -21.69 20.82 -8.28
CA THR A 260 -21.26 22.22 -8.39
C THR A 260 -21.38 22.76 -9.82
N THR A 261 -21.09 21.96 -10.85
CA THR A 261 -21.35 22.35 -12.25
C THR A 261 -22.84 22.45 -12.56
N SER A 262 -23.68 21.57 -12.02
CA SER A 262 -25.15 21.66 -12.15
C SER A 262 -25.71 22.92 -11.48
N ASN A 263 -25.26 23.27 -10.27
CA ASN A 263 -25.68 24.49 -9.58
C ASN A 263 -25.18 25.77 -10.27
N ALA A 264 -23.98 25.76 -10.84
CA ALA A 264 -23.45 26.88 -11.62
C ALA A 264 -24.22 27.09 -12.95
N VAL A 265 -24.59 26.00 -13.63
CA VAL A 265 -25.41 26.07 -14.86
C VAL A 265 -26.84 26.51 -14.54
N HIS A 266 -27.43 26.06 -13.43
CA HIS A 266 -28.76 26.48 -12.99
C HIS A 266 -28.79 27.95 -12.55
N SER A 267 -27.72 28.43 -11.90
CA SER A 267 -27.54 29.85 -11.56
C SER A 267 -27.32 30.74 -12.80
N ALA A 268 -26.71 30.22 -13.86
CA ALA A 268 -26.47 30.95 -15.10
C ALA A 268 -27.74 31.04 -15.98
N LEU A 269 -28.59 30.01 -15.99
CA LEU A 269 -29.86 29.99 -16.73
C LEU A 269 -30.94 30.87 -16.12
N HIS A 270 -30.88 31.19 -14.82
CA HIS A 270 -31.83 32.08 -14.15
C HIS A 270 -31.46 33.58 -14.27
N ARG A 271 -30.32 33.90 -14.90
CA ARG A 271 -29.83 35.27 -15.18
C ARG A 271 -29.89 35.66 -16.66
N LEU A 272 -30.39 34.80 -17.53
CA LEU A 272 -30.79 35.09 -18.92
C LEU A 272 -32.31 35.28 -18.98
#